data_AF-A0A4R1RR96-F1
#
_entry.id   AF-A0A4R1RR96-F1
#
_cell.length_a   1.000
_cell.length_b   1.000
_cell.length_c   1.000
_cell.angle_alpha   90.00
_cell.angle_beta   90.00
_cell.angle_gamma   90.00
#
_symmetry.space_group_name_H-M   'P 1'
#
loop_
_entity.id
_entity.type
_entity.pdbx_description
1 polymer ?
#
loop_
_entity_poly.entity_id
_entity_poly.type
_entity_poly.pdbx_seq_one_letter_code
_entity_poly.pdbx_strand_id
1 'polypeptide(L)'
;MLPPFRSEIRNSPSQQTIKIYLSDESLDGKIKNHLEHFTEIESIEISDTVEQNRADENLTIFLNDSVDINRMKSAIDSSLWWYFEKDMVDE
;
A
#
# COMPACT_ATOMS: atom_id res chain seq x y z
N MET A 1 5.28 19.46 -3.31
CA MET A 1 5.87 18.25 -2.71
C MET A 1 5.31 17.05 -3.45
N LEU A 2 6.16 16.12 -3.86
CA LEU A 2 5.70 14.83 -4.38
C LEU A 2 5.20 14.01 -3.18
N PRO A 3 4.05 13.32 -3.27
CA PRO A 3 3.57 12.49 -2.18
C PRO A 3 4.54 11.31 -1.97
N PRO A 4 4.80 10.90 -0.72
CA PRO A 4 5.74 9.82 -0.43
C PRO A 4 5.29 8.47 -1.00
N PHE A 5 3.98 8.29 -1.15
CA PHE A 5 3.36 7.11 -1.75
C PHE A 5 2.12 7.48 -2.58
N ARG A 6 1.66 6.54 -3.40
CA ARG A 6 0.40 6.62 -4.13
C ARG A 6 -0.36 5.31 -3.99
N SER A 7 -1.60 5.37 -3.54
CA SER A 7 -2.48 4.21 -3.47
C SER A 7 -3.57 4.27 -4.55
N GLU A 8 -3.92 3.11 -5.11
CA GLU A 8 -4.88 2.97 -6.19
C GLU A 8 -5.76 1.73 -5.97
N ILE A 9 -7.08 1.90 -6.04
CA ILE A 9 -8.01 0.77 -5.93
C ILE A 9 -8.10 0.09 -7.29
N ARG A 10 -7.89 -1.22 -7.31
CA ARG A 10 -8.11 -2.09 -8.46
C ARG A 10 -9.32 -2.97 -8.19
N ASN A 11 -10.41 -2.66 -8.86
CA ASN A 11 -11.59 -3.51 -8.89
C ASN A 11 -11.37 -4.60 -9.93
N SER A 12 -10.85 -5.76 -9.53
CA SER A 12 -10.79 -6.92 -10.40
C SER A 12 -12.12 -7.69 -10.32
N PRO A 13 -12.52 -8.41 -11.38
CA PRO A 13 -13.77 -9.16 -11.40
C PRO A 13 -13.81 -10.32 -10.39
N SER A 14 -12.66 -10.73 -9.86
CA SER A 14 -12.54 -11.77 -8.82
C SER A 14 -12.47 -11.20 -7.41
N GLN A 15 -11.77 -10.09 -7.19
CA GLN A 15 -11.56 -9.48 -5.87
C GLN A 15 -11.13 -8.02 -5.99
N GLN A 16 -11.52 -7.17 -5.04
CA GLN A 16 -11.03 -5.80 -4.99
C GLN A 16 -9.66 -5.77 -4.29
N THR A 17 -8.67 -5.14 -4.91
CA THR A 17 -7.31 -5.04 -4.38
C THR A 17 -6.85 -3.59 -4.31
N ILE A 18 -5.90 -3.29 -3.43
CA ILE A 18 -5.28 -1.96 -3.33
C ILE A 18 -3.84 -2.08 -3.80
N LYS A 19 -3.46 -1.31 -4.80
CA LYS A 19 -2.06 -1.15 -5.21
C LYS A 19 -1.46 0.07 -4.55
N ILE A 20 -0.28 -0.08 -3.96
CA ILE A 20 0.47 1.01 -3.36
C ILE A 20 1.82 1.10 -4.06
N TYR A 21 2.13 2.30 -4.53
CA TYR A 21 3.38 2.66 -5.15
C TYR A 21 4.13 3.55 -4.18
N LEU A 22 5.27 3.10 -3.70
CA LEU A 22 6.14 3.90 -2.85
C LEU A 22 7.13 4.67 -3.71
N SER A 23 7.56 5.84 -3.22
CA SER A 23 8.67 6.56 -3.86
C SER A 23 10.04 6.01 -3.45
N ASP A 24 10.10 5.32 -2.29
CA ASP A 24 11.30 4.68 -1.76
C ASP A 24 11.01 3.19 -1.55
N GLU A 25 11.68 2.37 -2.36
CA GLU A 25 11.53 0.91 -2.38
C GLU A 25 12.10 0.24 -1.12
N SER A 26 12.99 0.93 -0.40
CA SER A 26 13.53 0.45 0.87
C SER A 26 12.46 0.30 1.96
N LEU A 27 11.31 0.95 1.78
CA LEU A 27 10.19 0.92 2.72
C LEU A 27 9.18 -0.18 2.42
N ASP A 28 9.21 -0.81 1.24
CA ASP A 28 8.20 -1.81 0.85
C ASP A 28 8.11 -2.95 1.86
N GLY A 29 9.24 -3.48 2.30
CA GLY A 29 9.28 -4.54 3.32
C GLY A 29 8.76 -4.09 4.69
N LYS A 30 9.00 -2.83 5.09
CA LYS A 30 8.52 -2.29 6.37
C LYS A 30 7.00 -2.07 6.33
N ILE A 31 6.52 -1.51 5.22
CA ILE A 31 5.11 -1.23 4.97
C ILE A 31 4.34 -2.56 4.90
N LYS A 32 4.88 -3.56 4.20
CA LYS A 32 4.32 -4.91 4.16
C LYS A 32 4.12 -5.47 5.57
N ASN A 33 5.17 -5.50 6.39
CA ASN A 33 5.07 -6.00 7.77
C ASN A 33 4.04 -5.20 8.60
N HIS A 34 4.04 -3.88 8.46
CA HIS A 34 3.09 -3.01 9.18
C HIS A 34 1.63 -3.31 8.80
N LEU A 35 1.39 -3.58 7.52
CA LEU A 35 0.07 -3.89 6.99
C LEU A 35 -0.35 -5.34 7.29
N GLU A 36 0.58 -6.29 7.38
CA GLU A 36 0.28 -7.68 7.78
C GLU A 36 -0.34 -7.78 9.20
N HIS A 37 -0.22 -6.75 10.03
CA HIS A 37 -0.91 -6.68 11.33
C HIS A 37 -2.43 -6.46 11.23
N PHE A 38 -2.94 -6.00 10.07
CA PHE A 38 -4.37 -5.80 9.90
C PHE A 38 -5.07 -7.12 9.62
N THR A 39 -5.98 -7.52 10.51
CA THR A 39 -6.78 -8.75 10.35
C THR A 39 -7.73 -8.72 9.17
N GLU A 40 -8.02 -7.53 8.63
CA GLU A 40 -8.87 -7.33 7.46
C GLU A 40 -8.15 -7.62 6.14
N ILE A 41 -6.81 -7.61 6.16
CA ILE A 41 -5.98 -7.92 5.01
C ILE A 41 -5.80 -9.43 4.94
N GLU A 42 -6.11 -10.00 3.78
CA GLU A 42 -5.97 -11.43 3.52
C GLU A 42 -4.51 -11.77 3.21
N SER A 43 -3.87 -10.97 2.33
CA SER A 43 -2.49 -11.17 1.91
C SER A 43 -1.91 -9.90 1.30
N ILE A 44 -0.58 -9.77 1.33
CA ILE A 44 0.15 -8.65 0.71
C ILE A 44 1.27 -9.22 -0.13
N GLU A 45 1.27 -8.86 -1.41
CA GLU A 45 2.30 -9.26 -2.37
C GLU A 45 3.07 -8.03 -2.85
N ILE A 46 4.39 -8.09 -2.83
CA ILE A 46 5.24 -7.11 -3.51
C ILE A 46 5.42 -7.63 -4.93
N SER A 47 5.11 -6.81 -5.92
CA SER A 47 5.21 -7.16 -7.34
C SER A 47 6.02 -6.11 -8.06
N ASP A 48 7.07 -6.55 -8.75
CA ASP A 48 7.82 -5.69 -9.66
C ASP A 48 6.91 -5.20 -10.80
N THR A 49 6.90 -3.90 -11.01
CA THR A 49 6.19 -3.26 -12.10
C THR A 49 7.05 -3.38 -13.36
N VAL A 50 6.80 -4.40 -14.19
CA VAL A 50 7.54 -4.62 -15.46
C VAL A 50 7.32 -3.49 -16.50
N GLU A 51 6.48 -2.49 -16.20
CA GLU A 51 6.19 -1.36 -17.09
C GLU A 51 7.20 -0.21 -16.93
N GLN A 52 8.06 -0.10 -17.95
CA GLN A 52 8.92 1.03 -18.30
C GLN A 52 8.46 2.39 -17.73
N ASN A 53 9.29 3.00 -16.86
CA ASN A 53 9.23 4.39 -16.38
C ASN A 53 8.28 4.76 -15.22
N ARG A 54 7.74 3.82 -14.42
CA ARG A 54 7.01 4.17 -13.18
C ARG A 54 7.34 3.16 -12.09
N ALA A 55 7.99 3.61 -11.00
CA ALA A 55 8.31 2.90 -9.75
C ALA A 55 8.55 1.39 -9.91
N ASP A 56 9.79 0.93 -9.80
CA ASP A 56 10.18 -0.46 -10.14
C ASP A 56 9.36 -1.49 -9.33
N GLU A 57 8.85 -1.13 -8.15
CA GLU A 57 8.03 -2.03 -7.30
C GLU A 57 6.65 -1.45 -6.90
N ASN A 58 5.67 -2.34 -6.69
CA ASN A 58 4.37 -2.01 -6.10
C ASN A 58 3.87 -3.09 -5.12
N LEU A 59 3.24 -2.64 -4.03
CA LEU A 59 2.55 -3.49 -3.07
C LEU A 59 1.10 -3.71 -3.50
N THR A 60 0.72 -4.97 -3.74
CA THR A 60 -0.66 -5.38 -3.97
C THR A 60 -1.25 -5.98 -2.70
N ILE A 61 -2.28 -5.33 -2.17
CA ILE A 61 -2.97 -5.73 -0.95
C ILE A 61 -4.28 -6.40 -1.34
N PHE A 62 -4.43 -7.64 -0.87
CA PHE A 62 -5.63 -8.45 -0.99
C PHE A 62 -6.44 -8.31 0.30
N LEU A 63 -7.67 -7.82 0.18
CA LEU A 63 -8.59 -7.67 1.29
C LEU A 63 -9.58 -8.83 1.31
N ASN A 64 -10.09 -9.17 2.49
CA ASN A 64 -11.19 -10.12 2.62
C ASN A 64 -12.46 -9.61 1.92
N ASP A 65 -13.26 -10.52 1.39
CA ASP A 65 -14.51 -10.23 0.64
C ASP A 65 -15.55 -9.43 1.45
N SER A 66 -15.51 -9.53 2.78
CA SER A 66 -16.44 -8.86 3.69
C SER A 66 -16.05 -7.43 4.07
N VAL A 67 -14.92 -6.94 3.55
CA VAL A 67 -14.32 -5.66 3.95
C VAL A 67 -14.55 -4.58 2.90
N ASP A 68 -14.94 -3.39 3.34
CA ASP A 68 -15.10 -2.24 2.45
C ASP A 68 -13.73 -1.68 2.02
N ILE A 69 -13.42 -1.81 0.74
CA ILE A 69 -12.13 -1.37 0.20
C ILE A 69 -11.92 0.14 0.28
N ASN A 70 -12.97 0.96 0.22
CA ASN A 70 -12.82 2.41 0.37
C ASN A 70 -12.40 2.75 1.80
N ARG A 71 -13.04 2.10 2.77
CA ARG A 71 -12.71 2.25 4.18
C ARG A 71 -11.28 1.77 4.45
N MET A 72 -10.90 0.61 3.93
CA MET A 72 -9.55 0.09 4.09
C MET A 72 -8.51 0.97 3.42
N LYS A 73 -8.77 1.46 2.21
CA LYS A 73 -7.87 2.41 1.56
C LYS A 73 -7.67 3.65 2.41
N SER A 74 -8.74 4.26 2.93
CA SER A 74 -8.60 5.43 3.79
C SER A 74 -7.84 5.14 5.09
N ALA A 75 -8.05 3.96 5.69
CA ALA A 75 -7.31 3.53 6.88
C ALA A 75 -5.82 3.34 6.59
N ILE A 76 -5.49 2.64 5.49
CA ILE A 76 -4.12 2.42 5.03
C ILE A 76 -3.47 3.76 4.68
N ASP A 77 -4.11 4.62 3.88
CA ASP A 77 -3.60 5.94 3.52
C ASP A 77 -3.27 6.75 4.77
N SER A 78 -4.15 6.78 5.77
CA SER A 78 -3.91 7.49 7.02
C SER A 78 -2.75 6.90 7.82
N SER A 79 -2.67 5.57 7.89
CA SER A 79 -1.58 4.87 8.57
C SER A 79 -0.23 5.11 7.89
N LEU A 80 -0.21 5.12 6.55
CA LEU A 80 0.97 5.40 5.75
C LEU A 80 1.41 6.84 5.92
N TRP A 81 0.47 7.79 5.83
CA TRP A 81 0.77 9.20 6.10
C TRP A 81 1.42 9.40 7.46
N TRP A 82 0.87 8.78 8.50
CA TRP A 82 1.48 8.86 9.84
C TRP A 82 2.86 8.22 9.88
N TYR A 83 3.06 7.09 9.20
CA TYR A 83 4.35 6.42 9.11
C TYR A 83 5.41 7.34 8.47
N PHE A 84 5.09 7.95 7.33
CA PHE A 84 5.96 8.87 6.62
C PHE A 84 6.16 10.20 7.36
N GLU A 85 5.12 10.73 8.00
CA GLU A 85 5.22 11.95 8.80
C GLU A 85 6.13 11.73 10.02
N LYS A 86 6.03 10.56 10.67
CA LYS A 86 6.89 10.20 11.79
C LYS A 86 8.35 10.00 11.37
N ASP A 87 8.61 9.34 10.25
CA ASP A 87 9.97 9.14 9.71
C ASP A 87 10.62 10.48 9.28
N MET A 88 9.81 11.50 8.95
CA MET A 88 10.28 12.87 8.65
C MET A 88 10.49 13.77 9.88
N VAL A 89 10.14 13.34 11.09
CA VAL A 89 10.20 14.17 12.32
C VAL A 89 11.36 13.78 13.24
N ASP A 90 12.09 12.70 12.95
CA ASP A 90 13.36 12.39 13.63
C ASP A 90 14.55 13.03 12.86
N GLU A 91 14.64 14.36 12.89
CA GLU A 91 15.88 15.14 12.60
C GLU A 91 16.42 15.80 13.88
#